data_AF-A0A7S2C2G1-F1
#
_entry.id   AF-A0A7S2C2G1-F1
#
_cell.length_a   1.000
_cell.length_b   1.000
_cell.length_c   1.000
_cell.angle_alpha   90.00
_cell.angle_beta   90.00
_cell.angle_gamma   90.00
#
_symmetry.space_group_name_H-M   'P 1'
#
loop_
_entity.id
_entity.type
_entity.pdbx_description
1 polymer ?
#
loop_
_entity_poly.entity_id
_entity_poly.type
_entity_poly.pdbx_seq_one_letter_code
_entity_poly.pdbx_strand_id
1 'polypeptide(L)'
;MGCYGDNAPWDCTKNFQRFSSASNFADYIQKVDIRCQTLEGLVKESGARLDDMGMVVVDAEGKDAVILLALVDREDFKPGFIMWEDSHKYRDASQDLVRALRQRGYKVGAKSDMVTTNGRVSDSGNFVAVLE
;
A
#
# COMPACT_ATOMS: atom_id res chain seq x y z
N MET A 1 -8.63 11.27 3.64
CA MET A 1 -9.21 12.41 4.40
C MET A 1 -8.52 12.42 5.76
N GLY A 2 -7.43 13.18 5.91
CA GLY A 2 -6.52 13.04 7.05
C GLY A 2 -6.98 13.84 8.27
N CYS A 3 -7.20 13.15 9.38
CA CYS A 3 -7.50 13.73 10.69
C CYS A 3 -6.20 13.80 11.50
N TYR A 4 -5.36 14.80 11.23
CA TYR A 4 -4.07 14.90 11.92
C TYR A 4 -3.92 16.23 12.67
N GLY A 5 -3.74 16.13 13.98
CA GLY A 5 -3.36 17.21 14.90
C GLY A 5 -4.39 17.54 15.98
N ASP A 6 -3.94 17.72 17.23
CA ASP A 6 -4.76 18.09 18.40
C ASP A 6 -5.48 19.45 18.28
N ASN A 7 -5.16 20.21 17.22
CA ASN A 7 -5.73 21.53 16.91
C ASN A 7 -6.46 21.57 15.56
N ALA A 8 -6.70 20.43 14.90
CA ALA A 8 -7.51 20.42 13.70
C ALA A 8 -8.96 20.76 14.09
N PRO A 9 -9.63 21.72 13.42
CA PRO A 9 -11.03 22.08 13.70
C PRO A 9 -12.03 20.94 13.44
N TRP A 10 -11.52 19.77 13.02
CA TRP A 10 -12.25 18.57 12.66
C TRP A 10 -11.84 17.45 13.63
N ASP A 11 -12.43 17.44 14.84
CA ASP A 11 -12.36 16.26 15.70
C ASP A 11 -13.14 15.13 15.02
N CYS A 12 -12.43 14.28 14.30
CA CYS A 12 -13.02 13.23 13.49
C CYS A 12 -13.78 12.20 14.32
N THR A 13 -13.34 11.95 15.55
CA THR A 13 -14.05 11.04 16.46
C THR A 13 -15.40 11.65 16.84
N LYS A 14 -15.44 12.92 17.26
CA LYS A 14 -16.70 13.60 17.59
C LYS A 14 -17.60 13.77 16.38
N ASN A 15 -17.05 14.13 15.22
CA ASN A 15 -17.83 14.28 13.99
C ASN A 15 -18.38 12.94 13.50
N PHE A 16 -17.60 11.86 13.56
CA PHE A 16 -18.07 10.52 13.27
C PHE A 16 -19.14 10.07 14.27
N GLN A 17 -18.95 10.30 15.58
CA GLN A 17 -19.98 10.00 16.58
C GLN A 17 -21.27 10.77 16.33
N ARG A 18 -21.19 12.07 16.02
CA ARG A 18 -22.35 12.90 15.68
C ARG A 18 -23.06 12.41 14.42
N PHE A 19 -22.31 12.03 13.39
CA PHE A 19 -22.86 11.50 12.15
C PHE A 19 -23.51 10.11 12.34
N SER A 20 -22.81 9.19 13.01
CA SER A 20 -23.29 7.82 13.27
C SER A 20 -24.43 7.73 14.28
N SER A 21 -24.62 8.75 15.12
CA SER A 21 -25.76 8.87 16.04
C SER A 21 -26.98 9.54 15.42
N ALA A 22 -26.89 10.05 14.18
CA ALA A 22 -28.05 10.62 13.50
C ALA A 22 -29.12 9.54 13.28
N SER A 23 -30.40 9.88 13.53
CA SER A 23 -31.51 8.93 13.40
C SER A 23 -31.67 8.37 11.97
N ASN A 24 -31.16 9.09 10.97
CA ASN A 24 -31.16 8.70 9.56
C ASN A 24 -29.78 8.20 9.08
N PHE A 25 -28.85 7.85 9.98
CA PHE A 25 -27.53 7.36 9.61
C PHE A 25 -27.59 6.16 8.64
N ALA A 26 -28.55 5.25 8.84
CA ALA A 26 -28.74 4.08 7.98
C ALA A 26 -29.03 4.45 6.51
N ASP A 27 -29.67 5.60 6.24
CA ASP A 27 -30.00 6.04 4.88
C ASP A 27 -28.76 6.43 4.07
N TYR A 28 -27.64 6.71 4.76
CA TYR A 28 -26.35 7.01 4.13
C TYR A 28 -25.46 5.78 3.97
N ILE A 29 -25.86 4.61 4.48
CA ILE A 29 -25.09 3.37 4.33
C ILE A 29 -25.61 2.62 3.11
N GLN A 30 -24.79 2.60 2.06
CA GLN A 30 -25.01 1.71 0.93
C GLN A 30 -24.20 0.44 1.09
N LYS A 31 -24.87 -0.72 0.98
CA LYS A 31 -24.15 -1.99 0.79
C LYS A 31 -23.71 -2.07 -0.66
N VAL A 32 -22.42 -2.32 -0.86
CA VAL A 32 -21.84 -2.57 -2.17
C VAL A 32 -21.23 -3.96 -2.11
N ASP A 33 -21.67 -4.84 -3.01
CA ASP A 33 -21.06 -6.14 -3.16
C ASP A 33 -19.76 -5.99 -3.96
N ILE A 34 -18.64 -6.21 -3.29
CA ILE A 34 -17.32 -6.13 -3.90
C ILE A 34 -16.85 -7.54 -4.24
N ARG A 35 -16.49 -7.75 -5.50
CA ARG A 35 -15.86 -9.00 -5.94
C ARG A 35 -14.44 -9.08 -5.38
N CYS A 36 -14.21 -10.01 -4.45
CA CYS A 36 -12.88 -10.28 -3.92
C CYS A 36 -12.10 -11.22 -4.85
N GLN A 37 -10.84 -10.88 -5.14
CA GLN A 37 -9.92 -11.72 -5.92
C GLN A 37 -8.51 -11.69 -5.36
N THR A 38 -7.75 -12.73 -5.66
CA THR A 38 -6.28 -12.72 -5.52
C THR A 38 -5.68 -11.96 -6.70
N LEU A 39 -4.45 -11.44 -6.54
CA LEU A 39 -3.73 -10.81 -7.65
C LEU A 39 -3.61 -11.76 -8.85
N GLU A 40 -3.34 -13.04 -8.60
CA GLU A 40 -3.29 -14.06 -9.65
C GLU A 40 -4.62 -14.20 -10.39
N GLY A 41 -5.75 -14.20 -9.67
CA GLY A 41 -7.07 -14.23 -10.28
C GLY A 41 -7.31 -13.01 -11.17
N LEU A 42 -6.94 -11.83 -10.67
CA LEU A 42 -7.10 -10.56 -11.40
C LEU A 42 -6.24 -10.52 -12.68
N VAL A 43 -4.98 -10.95 -12.59
CA VAL A 43 -4.05 -10.98 -13.73
C VAL A 43 -4.48 -12.03 -14.76
N LYS A 44 -4.96 -13.19 -14.30
CA LYS A 44 -5.48 -14.24 -15.20
C LYS A 44 -6.70 -13.79 -15.99
N GLU A 45 -7.56 -12.95 -15.42
CA GLU A 45 -8.75 -12.43 -16.10
C GLU A 45 -8.45 -11.50 -17.26
N SER A 46 -7.30 -10.83 -17.25
CA SER A 46 -6.85 -10.05 -18.41
C SER A 46 -6.15 -10.90 -19.47
N GLY A 47 -6.00 -12.21 -19.24
CA GLY A 47 -5.24 -13.10 -20.10
C GLY A 47 -3.72 -12.95 -19.95
N ALA A 48 -3.26 -12.23 -18.92
CA ALA A 48 -1.85 -12.07 -18.60
C ALA A 48 -1.39 -13.09 -17.55
N ARG A 49 -0.08 -13.14 -17.32
CA ARG A 49 0.60 -13.90 -16.27
C ARG A 49 1.33 -12.94 -15.32
N LEU A 50 1.71 -13.42 -14.14
CA LEU A 50 2.43 -12.58 -13.17
C LEU A 50 3.80 -12.12 -13.67
N ASP A 51 4.45 -12.91 -14.52
CA ASP A 51 5.75 -12.58 -15.13
C ASP A 51 5.62 -11.56 -16.28
N ASP A 52 4.39 -11.27 -16.73
CA ASP A 52 4.13 -10.23 -17.72
C ASP A 52 4.00 -8.83 -17.07
N MET A 53 3.99 -8.73 -15.73
CA MET A 53 3.81 -7.46 -15.02
C MET A 53 5.07 -6.60 -15.08
N GLY A 54 5.06 -5.49 -15.82
CA GLY A 54 6.16 -4.53 -15.82
C GLY A 54 6.28 -3.71 -14.52
N MET A 55 5.14 -3.42 -13.88
CA MET A 55 5.04 -2.50 -12.75
C MET A 55 3.95 -2.93 -11.77
N VAL A 56 4.23 -2.86 -10.47
CA VAL A 56 3.26 -3.08 -9.39
C VAL A 56 3.23 -1.87 -8.46
N VAL A 57 2.04 -1.31 -8.26
CA VAL A 57 1.82 -0.23 -7.28
C VAL A 57 0.72 -0.70 -6.35
N VAL A 58 1.02 -0.73 -5.05
CA VAL A 58 0.04 -1.04 -4.02
C VAL A 58 -0.18 0.20 -3.17
N ASP A 59 -1.45 0.49 -2.91
CA ASP A 59 -1.93 1.49 -1.96
C ASP A 59 -3.15 0.87 -1.30
N ALA A 60 -2.91 0.17 -0.18
CA ALA A 60 -3.91 -0.61 0.53
C ALA A 60 -4.09 -0.11 1.96
N GLU A 61 -3.94 1.21 2.15
CA GLU A 61 -4.10 1.92 3.42
C GLU A 61 -3.28 1.23 4.53
N GLY A 62 -2.03 0.91 4.19
CA GLY A 62 -1.02 0.34 5.08
C GLY A 62 -0.89 -1.18 5.05
N LYS A 63 -1.73 -1.91 4.31
CA LYS A 63 -1.56 -3.38 4.13
C LYS A 63 -0.63 -3.76 2.99
N ASP A 64 0.02 -2.78 2.40
CA ASP A 64 0.76 -2.89 1.15
C ASP A 64 1.88 -3.93 1.23
N ALA A 65 2.70 -3.84 2.28
CA ALA A 65 3.81 -4.75 2.49
C ALA A 65 3.35 -6.19 2.69
N VAL A 66 2.23 -6.40 3.39
CA VAL A 66 1.66 -7.74 3.62
C VAL A 66 1.17 -8.37 2.31
N ILE A 67 0.55 -7.58 1.43
CA ILE A 67 0.11 -8.04 0.12
C ILE A 67 1.31 -8.46 -0.74
N LEU A 68 2.36 -7.63 -0.75
CA LEU A 68 3.56 -7.91 -1.55
C LEU A 68 4.37 -9.08 -1.00
N LEU A 69 4.45 -9.26 0.32
CA LEU A 69 5.09 -10.44 0.94
C LEU A 69 4.43 -11.75 0.52
N ALA A 70 3.12 -11.78 0.35
CA ALA A 70 2.42 -12.97 -0.12
C ALA A 70 2.78 -13.37 -1.57
N LEU A 71 3.45 -12.49 -2.31
CA LEU A 71 3.80 -12.66 -3.72
C LEU A 71 5.32 -12.75 -3.94
N VAL A 72 6.12 -12.12 -3.07
CA VAL A 72 7.56 -11.95 -3.27
C VAL A 72 8.34 -13.26 -3.29
N ASP A 73 7.80 -14.37 -2.77
CA ASP A 73 8.47 -15.68 -2.83
C ASP A 73 8.13 -16.47 -4.10
N ARG A 74 7.18 -16.00 -4.91
CA ARG A 74 6.81 -16.67 -6.16
C ARG A 74 7.84 -16.40 -7.25
N GLU A 75 8.31 -17.47 -7.89
CA GLU A 75 9.30 -17.40 -8.98
C GLU A 75 8.78 -16.58 -10.18
N ASP A 76 7.50 -16.74 -10.52
CA ASP A 76 6.82 -16.03 -11.61
C ASP A 76 6.45 -14.57 -11.29
N PHE A 77 6.56 -14.14 -10.03
CA PHE A 77 6.34 -12.74 -9.66
C PHE A 77 7.68 -11.98 -9.69
N LYS A 78 7.98 -11.33 -10.81
CA LYS A 78 9.25 -10.60 -10.99
C LYS A 78 9.06 -9.27 -11.74
N PRO A 79 8.23 -8.35 -11.22
CA PRO A 79 8.00 -7.08 -11.90
C PRO A 79 9.24 -6.20 -11.93
N GLY A 80 9.42 -5.41 -13.00
CA GLY A 80 10.57 -4.51 -13.12
C GLY A 80 10.58 -3.37 -12.09
N PHE A 81 9.39 -2.95 -11.64
CA PHE A 81 9.19 -1.87 -10.66
C PHE A 81 8.12 -2.24 -9.64
N ILE A 82 8.37 -1.92 -8.37
CA ILE A 82 7.39 -2.07 -7.27
C ILE A 82 7.36 -0.78 -6.45
N MET A 83 6.17 -0.28 -6.10
CA MET A 83 5.96 0.82 -5.14
C MET A 83 4.91 0.44 -4.11
N TRP A 84 5.16 0.80 -2.85
CA TRP A 84 4.23 0.62 -1.73
C TRP A 84 4.34 1.73 -0.69
N GLU A 85 3.29 1.96 0.09
CA GLU A 85 3.34 2.84 1.26
C GLU A 85 3.88 2.10 2.50
N ASP A 86 4.75 2.76 3.27
CA ASP A 86 5.08 2.28 4.61
C ASP A 86 4.07 2.79 5.64
N SER A 87 3.53 1.86 6.41
CA SER A 87 2.65 2.18 7.54
C SER A 87 3.35 1.85 8.83
N HIS A 88 3.33 2.79 9.78
CA HIS A 88 3.82 2.58 11.15
C HIS A 88 3.24 1.31 11.80
N LYS A 89 2.01 0.92 11.45
CA LYS A 89 1.34 -0.28 11.95
C LYS A 89 1.92 -1.58 11.40
N TYR A 90 2.59 -1.54 10.25
CA TYR A 90 3.10 -2.70 9.53
C TYR A 90 4.60 -2.58 9.22
N ARG A 91 5.33 -1.82 10.03
CA ARG A 91 6.75 -1.54 9.84
C ARG A 91 7.60 -2.81 9.74
N ASP A 92 7.30 -3.83 10.55
CA ASP A 92 8.03 -5.11 10.51
C ASP A 92 7.83 -5.81 9.16
N ALA A 93 6.60 -5.83 8.65
CA ALA A 93 6.29 -6.38 7.32
C ALA A 93 6.98 -5.59 6.21
N SER A 94 7.05 -4.27 6.32
CA SER A 94 7.82 -3.44 5.37
C SER A 94 9.31 -3.82 5.39
N GLN A 95 9.90 -4.03 6.57
CA GLN A 95 11.31 -4.45 6.67
C GLN A 95 11.54 -5.86 6.11
N ASP A 96 10.64 -6.79 6.38
CA ASP A 96 10.67 -8.14 5.80
C ASP A 96 10.62 -8.08 4.27
N LEU A 97 9.72 -7.27 3.72
CA LEU A 97 9.59 -7.08 2.28
C LEU A 97 10.87 -6.50 1.67
N VAL A 98 11.45 -5.47 2.30
CA VAL A 98 12.73 -4.89 1.85
C VAL A 98 13.83 -5.95 1.80
N ARG A 99 13.92 -6.82 2.82
CA ARG A 99 14.90 -7.92 2.84
C ARG A 99 14.64 -8.91 1.71
N ALA A 100 13.41 -9.37 1.54
CA ALA A 100 13.03 -10.32 0.51
C ALA A 100 13.32 -9.79 -0.91
N LEU A 101 12.94 -8.54 -1.18
CA LEU A 101 13.19 -7.89 -2.48
C LEU A 101 14.70 -7.76 -2.76
N ARG A 102 15.51 -7.36 -1.77
CA ARG A 102 16.98 -7.30 -1.93
C ARG A 102 17.59 -8.67 -2.22
N GLN A 103 17.10 -9.74 -1.57
CA GLN A 103 17.54 -11.11 -1.86
C GLN A 103 17.21 -11.54 -3.29
N ARG A 104 16.15 -10.99 -3.88
CA ARG A 104 15.77 -11.21 -5.28
C ARG A 104 16.45 -10.28 -6.29
N GLY A 105 17.41 -9.47 -5.85
CA GLY A 105 18.22 -8.59 -6.72
C GLY A 105 17.62 -7.21 -6.94
N TYR A 106 16.57 -6.82 -6.23
CA TYR A 106 16.02 -5.47 -6.33
C TYR A 106 16.89 -4.45 -5.57
N LYS A 107 17.05 -3.26 -6.17
CA LYS A 107 17.48 -2.06 -5.46
C LYS A 107 16.26 -1.41 -4.80
N VAL A 108 16.31 -1.28 -3.47
CA VAL A 108 15.18 -0.78 -2.67
C VAL A 108 15.59 0.49 -1.93
N GLY A 109 14.81 1.55 -2.07
CA GLY A 109 15.00 2.84 -1.39
C GLY A 109 13.69 3.56 -1.09
N ALA A 110 13.74 4.59 -0.25
CA ALA A 110 12.58 5.46 -0.06
C ALA A 110 12.38 6.34 -1.31
N LYS A 111 11.14 6.69 -1.63
CA LYS A 111 10.81 7.60 -2.74
C LYS A 111 11.53 8.95 -2.61
N SER A 112 11.74 9.42 -1.38
CA SER A 112 12.54 10.63 -1.09
C SER A 112 14.00 10.49 -1.51
N ASP A 113 14.56 9.29 -1.43
CA ASP A 113 15.98 9.03 -1.72
C ASP A 113 16.22 8.95 -3.22
N MET A 114 15.19 8.59 -4.00
CA MET A 114 15.24 8.60 -5.46
C MET A 114 15.06 10.01 -6.08
N VAL A 115 14.53 10.98 -5.32
CA VAL A 115 14.20 12.33 -5.83
C VAL A 115 15.11 13.42 -5.24
N THR A 116 15.84 13.18 -4.15
CA THR A 116 16.61 14.26 -3.48
C THR A 116 18.13 14.09 -3.55
N THR A 117 18.77 15.00 -4.28
CA THR A 117 20.20 15.33 -4.16
C THR A 117 20.56 16.06 -2.86
N ASN A 118 19.61 16.30 -1.95
CA ASN A 118 19.76 17.21 -0.78
C ASN A 118 19.36 16.63 0.60
N GLY A 119 19.29 15.29 0.76
CA GLY A 119 19.55 14.64 2.05
C GLY A 119 18.59 14.90 3.24
N ARG A 120 17.30 15.18 3.00
CA ARG A 120 16.28 15.12 4.07
C ARG A 120 15.20 14.10 3.73
N VAL A 121 15.14 13.04 4.54
CA VAL A 121 14.14 11.96 4.47
C VAL A 121 12.96 12.32 5.37
N SER A 122 11.74 12.16 4.87
CA SER A 122 10.49 12.27 5.62
C SER A 122 10.15 10.90 6.23
N ASP A 123 9.84 10.84 7.53
CA ASP A 123 9.53 9.62 8.30
C ASP A 123 8.20 8.92 7.92
N SER A 124 7.51 9.41 6.88
CA SER A 124 6.41 8.71 6.21
C SER A 124 6.68 8.80 4.72
N GLY A 125 6.93 7.67 4.09
CA GLY A 125 7.40 7.65 2.72
C GLY A 125 7.07 6.36 2.01
N ASN A 126 6.63 6.49 0.77
CA ASN A 126 6.51 5.36 -0.14
C ASN A 126 7.89 4.77 -0.38
N PHE A 127 7.98 3.45 -0.43
CA PHE A 127 9.16 2.75 -0.90
C PHE A 127 9.05 2.43 -2.37
N VAL A 128 10.21 2.31 -3.02
CA VAL A 128 10.34 1.88 -4.40
C VAL A 128 11.39 0.77 -4.48
N ALA A 129 11.11 -0.23 -5.30
CA ALA A 129 12.06 -1.27 -5.67
C ALA A 129 12.18 -1.37 -7.20
N VAL A 130 13.41 -1.41 -7.69
CA VAL A 130 13.72 -1.57 -9.13
C VAL A 130 14.59 -2.79 -9.32
N LEU A 131 14.22 -3.64 -10.27
CA LEU A 131 15.00 -4.81 -10.66
C LEU A 131 16.08 -4.41 -11.66
N GLU A 132 17.33 -4.81 -11.41
CA GLU A 132 18.45 -4.63 -12.35
C GLU A 132 18.66 -5.83 -13.29
#